data_AF-A0A8J6S1L5-F1
#
_entry.id   AF-A0A8J6S1L5-F1
#
_cell.length_a   1.000
_cell.length_b   1.000
_cell.length_c   1.000
_cell.angle_alpha   90.00
_cell.angle_beta   90.00
_cell.angle_gamma   90.00
#
_symmetry.space_group_name_H-M   'P 1'
#
loop_
_entity.id
_entity.type
_entity.pdbx_description
1 polymer ?
#
loop_
_entity_poly.entity_id
_entity_poly.type
_entity_poly.pdbx_seq_one_letter_code
_entity_poly.pdbx_strand_id
1 'polypeptide(L)'
;MTINPEIERADRSGMQVGFYVTSAIFNLCLITQLLTVGIAYFISPVWWNIHVWLVRGYGGLSLLLLGWSFITPFSPQIQRLTASLPVLLGLQFLSIHLKSPLHLEILHPLIGFSLLYVSASLVHRVWRSLSLNHQHNEQA
;
A
#
# COMPACT_ATOMS: atom_id res chain seq x y z
N MET A 1 -2.11 -4.96 36.92
CA MET A 1 -2.51 -3.69 36.28
C MET A 1 -3.69 -3.99 35.37
N THR A 2 -4.91 -3.72 35.81
CA THR A 2 -6.15 -3.99 35.07
C THR A 2 -6.43 -2.81 34.14
N ILE A 3 -6.05 -2.94 32.87
CA ILE A 3 -6.41 -1.98 31.83
C ILE A 3 -7.91 -2.14 31.50
N ASN A 4 -8.62 -1.01 31.38
CA ASN A 4 -10.05 -1.00 31.08
C ASN A 4 -10.28 -1.51 29.65
N PRO A 5 -11.05 -2.59 29.43
CA PRO A 5 -11.26 -3.18 28.11
C PRO A 5 -11.90 -2.22 27.10
N GLU A 6 -12.62 -1.18 27.55
CA GLU A 6 -13.19 -0.16 26.66
C GLU A 6 -12.11 0.73 26.03
N ILE A 7 -11.09 1.10 26.79
CA ILE A 7 -9.96 1.91 26.32
C ILE A 7 -9.14 1.13 25.28
N GLU A 8 -8.92 -0.16 25.51
CA GLU A 8 -8.20 -1.03 24.58
C GLU A 8 -8.95 -1.22 23.24
N ARG A 9 -10.29 -1.28 23.26
CA ARG A 9 -11.10 -1.34 22.03
C ARG A 9 -11.05 -0.03 21.24
N ALA A 10 -11.16 1.11 21.92
CA ALA A 10 -11.11 2.42 21.27
C ALA A 10 -9.73 2.67 20.61
N ASP A 11 -8.65 2.30 21.29
CA ASP A 11 -7.29 2.40 20.77
C ASP A 11 -7.09 1.51 19.52
N ARG A 12 -7.53 0.25 19.59
CA ARG A 12 -7.50 -0.67 18.43
C ARG A 12 -8.32 -0.17 17.25
N SER A 13 -9.48 0.42 17.50
CA SER A 13 -10.32 1.05 16.47
C SER A 13 -9.58 2.21 15.79
N GLY A 14 -8.96 3.10 16.57
CA GLY A 14 -8.17 4.22 16.05
C GLY A 14 -6.99 3.75 15.20
N MET A 15 -6.27 2.73 15.65
CA MET A 15 -5.16 2.13 14.91
C MET A 15 -5.60 1.52 13.58
N GLN A 16 -6.76 0.85 13.53
CA GLN A 16 -7.29 0.27 12.29
C GLN A 16 -7.72 1.36 11.29
N VAL A 17 -8.31 2.46 11.77
CA VAL A 17 -8.66 3.63 10.93
C VAL A 17 -7.39 4.31 10.41
N GLY A 18 -6.37 4.50 11.24
CA GLY A 18 -5.08 5.05 10.83
C GLY A 18 -4.40 4.21 9.75
N PHE A 19 -4.43 2.88 9.91
CA PHE A 19 -3.94 1.94 8.90
C PHE A 19 -4.71 2.08 7.57
N TYR A 20 -6.05 2.15 7.64
CA TYR A 20 -6.89 2.35 6.47
C TYR A 20 -6.53 3.63 5.71
N VAL A 21 -6.49 4.78 6.41
CA VAL A 21 -6.15 6.08 5.81
C VAL A 21 -4.77 6.01 5.14
N THR A 22 -3.78 5.45 5.82
CA THR A 22 -2.42 5.30 5.28
C THR A 22 -2.40 4.42 4.03
N SER A 23 -3.14 3.30 4.03
CA SER A 23 -3.25 2.41 2.87
C SER A 23 -3.93 3.10 1.68
N ALA A 24 -4.95 3.93 1.93
CA ALA A 24 -5.64 4.69 0.91
C ALA A 24 -4.75 5.79 0.29
N ILE A 25 -3.97 6.49 1.11
CA ILE A 25 -2.97 7.47 0.65
C ILE A 25 -1.92 6.77 -0.22
N PHE A 26 -1.37 5.65 0.23
CA PHE A 26 -0.42 4.87 -0.57
C PHE A 26 -1.02 4.45 -1.92
N ASN A 27 -2.26 4.00 -1.94
CA ASN A 27 -2.95 3.65 -3.18
C ASN A 27 -3.15 4.85 -4.11
N LEU A 28 -3.50 6.02 -3.57
CA LEU A 28 -3.62 7.27 -4.34
C LEU A 28 -2.27 7.69 -4.93
N CYS A 29 -1.17 7.50 -4.20
CA CYS A 29 0.17 7.71 -4.72
C CYS A 29 0.45 6.79 -5.93
N LEU A 30 0.07 5.51 -5.88
CA LEU A 30 0.25 4.60 -7.02
C LEU A 30 -0.60 4.99 -8.24
N ILE A 31 -1.83 5.45 -8.05
CA ILE A 31 -2.67 5.97 -9.14
C ILE A 31 -2.00 7.18 -9.79
N THR A 32 -1.50 8.11 -8.96
CA THR A 32 -0.77 9.28 -9.44
C THR A 32 0.52 8.87 -10.16
N GLN A 33 1.22 7.87 -9.66
CA GLN A 33 2.41 7.31 -10.30
C GLN A 33 2.09 6.80 -11.71
N LEU A 34 1.00 6.03 -11.87
CA LEU A 34 0.54 5.52 -13.15
C LEU A 34 0.16 6.64 -14.12
N LEU A 35 -0.51 7.69 -13.62
CA LEU A 35 -0.82 8.87 -14.42
C LEU A 35 0.45 9.59 -14.90
N THR A 36 1.42 9.81 -14.00
CA THR A 36 2.67 10.52 -14.34
C THR A 36 3.51 9.78 -15.38
N VAL A 37 3.57 8.44 -15.35
CA VAL A 37 4.23 7.66 -16.41
C VAL A 37 3.49 7.76 -17.74
N GLY A 38 2.15 7.71 -17.73
CA GLY A 38 1.35 7.91 -18.93
C GLY A 38 1.62 9.27 -19.58
N ILE A 39 1.59 10.34 -18.79
CA ILE A 39 1.92 11.70 -19.26
C ILE A 39 3.37 11.76 -19.78
N ALA A 40 4.31 11.13 -19.07
CA ALA A 40 5.71 11.12 -19.49
C ALA A 40 5.92 10.46 -20.86
N TYR A 41 5.18 9.39 -21.14
CA TYR A 41 5.25 8.66 -22.39
C TYR A 41 4.53 9.39 -23.54
N PHE A 42 3.31 9.90 -23.30
CA PHE A 42 2.46 10.45 -24.36
C PHE A 42 2.59 11.96 -24.59
N ILE A 43 3.02 12.73 -23.58
CA ILE A 43 2.94 14.20 -23.61
C ILE A 43 4.31 14.85 -23.44
N SER A 44 5.02 14.59 -22.33
CA SER A 44 6.30 15.26 -22.06
C SER A 44 7.22 14.48 -21.13
N PRO A 45 8.48 14.20 -21.52
CA PRO A 45 9.41 13.38 -20.75
C PRO A 45 9.82 14.02 -19.41
N VAL A 46 9.58 15.32 -19.19
CA VAL A 46 9.85 16.00 -17.90
C VAL A 46 9.11 15.33 -16.73
N TRP A 47 7.95 14.73 -17.00
CA TRP A 47 7.15 14.04 -15.98
C TRP A 47 7.80 12.77 -15.42
N TRP A 48 8.85 12.25 -16.05
CA TRP A 48 9.65 11.16 -15.48
C TRP A 48 10.29 11.54 -14.15
N ASN A 49 10.74 12.79 -14.01
CA ASN A 49 11.32 13.26 -12.74
C ASN A 49 10.26 13.27 -11.63
N ILE A 50 9.04 13.67 -11.96
CA ILE A 50 7.90 13.66 -11.03
C ILE A 50 7.57 12.22 -10.63
N HIS A 51 7.48 11.31 -11.59
CA HIS A 51 7.25 9.88 -11.35
C HIS A 51 8.28 9.28 -10.38
N VAL A 52 9.58 9.55 -10.62
CA VAL A 52 10.68 9.05 -9.79
C VAL A 52 10.67 9.69 -8.39
N TRP A 53 10.37 10.99 -8.29
CA TRP A 53 10.28 11.66 -6.99
C TRP A 53 9.11 11.12 -6.15
N LEU A 54 7.97 10.87 -6.80
CA LEU A 54 6.79 10.27 -6.16
C LEU A 54 7.14 8.93 -5.51
N VAL A 55 7.69 7.97 -6.27
CA VAL A 55 8.02 6.62 -5.76
C VAL A 55 9.05 6.62 -4.64
N ARG A 56 9.99 7.56 -4.65
CA ARG A 56 10.95 7.75 -3.54
C ARG A 56 10.26 8.32 -2.29
N GLY A 57 9.29 9.22 -2.47
CA GLY A 57 8.54 9.82 -1.37
C GLY A 57 7.65 8.82 -0.64
N TYR A 58 6.82 8.06 -1.36
CA TYR A 58 5.89 7.11 -0.72
C TYR A 58 6.48 5.71 -0.52
N GLY A 59 7.68 5.40 -1.01
CA GLY A 59 8.31 4.08 -0.83
C GLY A 59 8.45 3.68 0.64
N GLY A 60 8.67 4.64 1.54
CA GLY A 60 8.70 4.39 2.99
C GLY A 60 7.34 3.97 3.57
N LEU A 61 6.23 4.40 2.96
CA LEU A 61 4.88 4.06 3.44
C LEU A 61 4.59 2.55 3.35
N SER A 62 5.16 1.83 2.36
CA SER A 62 4.96 0.37 2.31
C SER A 62 5.62 -0.36 3.48
N LEU A 63 6.78 0.13 3.94
CA LEU A 63 7.46 -0.42 5.12
C LEU A 63 6.74 -0.05 6.41
N LEU A 64 6.25 1.18 6.49
CA LEU A 64 5.43 1.64 7.61
C LEU A 64 4.15 0.79 7.73
N LEU A 65 3.44 0.57 6.62
CA LEU A 65 2.27 -0.31 6.59
C LEU A 65 2.63 -1.74 7.00
N LEU A 66 3.76 -2.28 6.52
CA LEU A 66 4.22 -3.60 6.93
C LEU A 66 4.45 -3.70 8.43
N GLY A 67 5.22 -2.77 9.01
CA GLY A 67 5.47 -2.71 10.46
C GLY A 67 4.17 -2.60 11.25
N TRP A 68 3.26 -1.73 10.81
CA TRP A 68 1.95 -1.55 11.46
C TRP A 68 1.09 -2.82 11.40
N SER A 69 1.16 -3.58 10.31
CA SER A 69 0.39 -4.82 10.13
C SER A 69 0.74 -5.94 11.13
N PHE A 70 1.93 -5.87 11.76
CA PHE A 70 2.34 -6.79 12.82
C PHE A 70 1.86 -6.36 14.21
N ILE A 71 1.63 -5.07 14.43
CA ILE A 71 1.21 -4.52 15.72
C ILE A 71 -0.32 -4.62 15.88
N THR A 72 -1.06 -4.47 14.78
CA THR A 72 -2.53 -4.53 14.77
C THR A 72 -3.00 -5.96 14.44
N PRO A 73 -4.03 -6.51 15.13
CA PRO A 73 -4.53 -7.86 14.90
C PRO A 73 -5.37 -7.96 13.61
N PHE A 74 -4.74 -7.77 12.46
CA PHE A 74 -5.38 -7.94 11.16
C PHE A 74 -5.45 -9.41 10.74
N SER A 75 -6.36 -9.71 9.81
CA SER A 75 -6.45 -11.05 9.23
C SER A 75 -5.17 -11.40 8.44
N PRO A 76 -4.81 -12.69 8.35
CA PRO A 76 -3.63 -13.13 7.60
C PRO A 76 -3.61 -12.68 6.13
N GLN A 77 -4.78 -12.44 5.54
CA GLN A 77 -4.90 -11.93 4.17
C GLN A 77 -4.43 -10.49 4.05
N ILE A 78 -4.79 -9.62 4.99
CA ILE A 78 -4.35 -8.21 5.04
C ILE A 78 -2.84 -8.16 5.25
N GLN A 79 -2.30 -9.00 6.14
CA GLN A 79 -0.85 -9.09 6.37
C GLN A 79 -0.10 -9.54 5.12
N ARG A 80 -0.58 -10.57 4.41
CA ARG A 80 0.04 -11.03 3.14
C ARG A 80 0.03 -9.96 2.07
N LEU A 81 -1.10 -9.25 1.89
CA LEU A 81 -1.20 -8.13 0.94
C LEU A 81 -0.26 -6.99 1.32
N THR A 82 -0.14 -6.70 2.62
CA THR A 82 0.75 -5.63 3.10
C THR A 82 2.21 -6.01 2.91
N ALA A 83 2.58 -7.27 3.18
CA ALA A 83 3.93 -7.78 2.98
C ALA A 83 4.34 -7.83 1.50
N SER A 84 3.40 -8.05 0.58
CA SER A 84 3.71 -8.02 -0.85
C SER A 84 3.95 -6.60 -1.39
N LEU A 85 3.46 -5.53 -0.75
CA LEU A 85 3.71 -4.15 -1.19
C LEU A 85 5.22 -3.80 -1.27
N PRO A 86 6.02 -3.90 -0.20
CA PRO A 86 7.45 -3.58 -0.27
C PRO A 86 8.22 -4.56 -1.16
N VAL A 87 7.78 -5.82 -1.26
CA VAL A 87 8.39 -6.80 -2.17
C VAL A 87 8.20 -6.37 -3.62
N LEU A 88 6.98 -6.02 -4.01
CA LEU A 88 6.66 -5.56 -5.37
C LEU A 88 7.34 -4.22 -5.70
N LEU A 89 7.41 -3.28 -4.75
CA LEU A 89 8.19 -2.06 -4.90
C LEU A 89 9.68 -2.36 -5.10
N GLY A 90 10.26 -3.24 -4.29
CA GLY A 90 11.65 -3.68 -4.43
C GLY A 90 11.92 -4.32 -5.80
N LEU A 91 11.01 -5.18 -6.27
CA LEU A 91 11.09 -5.79 -7.59
C LEU A 91 10.97 -4.76 -8.73
N GLN A 92 10.15 -3.71 -8.56
CA GLN A 92 10.10 -2.60 -9.52
C GLN A 92 11.45 -1.87 -9.61
N PHE A 93 12.09 -1.58 -8.48
CA PHE A 93 13.42 -0.97 -8.49
C PHE A 93 14.46 -1.91 -9.10
N LEU A 94 14.40 -3.20 -8.77
CA LEU A 94 15.36 -4.18 -9.25
C LEU A 94 15.26 -4.36 -10.77
N SER A 95 14.05 -4.44 -11.31
CA SER A 95 13.80 -4.63 -12.75
C SER A 95 14.32 -3.49 -13.64
N ILE A 96 14.36 -2.25 -13.14
CA ILE A 96 14.87 -1.09 -13.90
C ILE A 96 16.38 -0.87 -13.73
N HIS A 97 16.99 -1.38 -12.64
CA HIS A 97 18.42 -1.16 -12.37
C HIS A 97 19.29 -2.36 -12.82
N LEU A 98 18.73 -3.57 -12.92
CA LEU A 98 19.45 -4.73 -13.43
C LEU A 98 19.53 -4.70 -14.95
N LYS A 99 20.70 -4.30 -15.47
CA LYS A 99 21.06 -4.51 -16.89
C LYS A 99 21.34 -5.99 -17.13
N SER A 100 20.32 -6.71 -17.58
CA SER A 100 20.39 -8.13 -17.94
C SER A 100 20.11 -8.30 -19.43
N PRO A 101 20.73 -9.28 -20.12
CA PRO A 101 20.41 -9.60 -21.51
C PRO A 101 18.93 -9.99 -21.72
N LEU A 102 18.21 -10.30 -20.64
CA LEU A 102 16.79 -10.66 -20.66
C LEU A 102 15.82 -9.46 -20.70
N HIS A 103 16.30 -8.22 -20.81
CA HIS A 103 15.45 -7.02 -20.89
C HIS A 103 14.37 -6.95 -19.80
N LEU A 104 14.76 -7.19 -18.54
CA LEU A 104 13.86 -7.25 -17.37
C LEU A 104 13.05 -5.95 -17.15
N GLU A 105 13.46 -4.86 -17.79
CA GLU A 105 12.75 -3.58 -17.85
C GLU A 105 11.29 -3.73 -18.33
N ILE A 106 11.00 -4.70 -19.21
CA ILE A 106 9.64 -4.95 -19.70
C ILE A 106 8.68 -5.45 -18.60
N LEU A 107 9.22 -6.01 -17.51
CA LEU A 107 8.43 -6.46 -16.38
C LEU A 107 8.02 -5.30 -15.45
N HIS A 108 8.70 -4.16 -15.51
CA HIS A 108 8.45 -3.05 -14.59
C HIS A 108 6.98 -2.55 -14.63
N PRO A 109 6.34 -2.36 -15.80
CA PRO A 109 4.93 -2.01 -15.87
C PRO A 109 4.01 -3.11 -15.31
N LEU A 110 4.30 -4.38 -15.59
CA LEU A 110 3.52 -5.52 -15.08
C LEU A 110 3.56 -5.60 -13.55
N ILE A 111 4.75 -5.41 -12.96
CA ILE A 111 4.91 -5.34 -11.51
C ILE A 111 4.19 -4.11 -10.96
N GLY A 112 4.22 -2.97 -11.67
CA GLY A 112 3.52 -1.75 -11.29
C GLY A 112 2.00 -1.91 -11.23
N PHE A 113 1.39 -2.52 -12.25
CA PHE A 113 -0.03 -2.85 -12.22
C PHE A 113 -0.37 -3.85 -11.11
N SER A 114 0.51 -4.83 -10.87
CA SER A 114 0.32 -5.78 -9.77
C SER A 114 0.35 -5.09 -8.41
N LEU A 115 1.28 -4.16 -8.20
CA LEU A 115 1.38 -3.33 -7.00
C LEU A 115 0.13 -2.48 -6.79
N LEU A 116 -0.38 -1.84 -7.85
CA LEU A 116 -1.63 -1.08 -7.81
C LEU A 116 -2.83 -1.98 -7.44
N TYR A 117 -2.94 -3.16 -8.06
CA TYR A 117 -4.00 -4.11 -7.77
C TYR A 117 -3.98 -4.62 -6.32
N VAL A 118 -2.80 -5.00 -5.81
CA VAL A 118 -2.61 -5.44 -4.42
C VAL A 118 -2.97 -4.31 -3.45
N SER A 119 -2.52 -3.09 -3.73
CA SER A 119 -2.82 -1.90 -2.93
C SER A 119 -4.32 -1.60 -2.89
N ALA A 120 -5.01 -1.59 -4.04
CA ALA A 120 -6.45 -1.39 -4.09
C ALA A 120 -7.20 -2.49 -3.33
N SER A 121 -6.75 -3.74 -3.48
CA SER A 121 -7.30 -4.90 -2.75
C SER A 121 -7.11 -4.78 -1.23
N LEU A 122 -5.96 -4.25 -0.79
CA LEU A 122 -5.67 -3.99 0.62
C LEU A 122 -6.65 -2.96 1.18
N VAL A 123 -6.78 -1.80 0.52
CA VAL A 123 -7.72 -0.73 0.92
C VAL A 123 -9.15 -1.27 1.06
N HIS A 124 -9.61 -2.01 0.05
CA HIS A 124 -10.96 -2.59 0.06
C HIS A 124 -11.18 -3.58 1.23
N ARG A 125 -10.18 -4.43 1.52
CA ARG A 125 -10.29 -5.42 2.60
C ARG A 125 -10.22 -4.80 3.99
N VAL A 126 -9.37 -3.80 4.18
CA VAL A 126 -9.31 -3.06 5.45
C VAL A 126 -10.63 -2.32 5.69
N TRP A 127 -11.16 -1.65 4.67
CA TRP A 127 -12.49 -1.02 4.74
C TRP A 127 -13.58 -2.01 5.14
N ARG A 128 -13.64 -3.16 4.47
CA ARG A 128 -14.61 -4.21 4.79
C ARG A 128 -14.44 -4.69 6.24
N SER A 129 -13.22 -4.90 6.71
CA SER A 129 -12.95 -5.30 8.09
C SER A 129 -13.43 -4.26 9.10
N LEU A 130 -13.21 -2.96 8.83
CA LEU A 130 -13.68 -1.86 9.66
C LEU A 130 -15.22 -1.80 9.73
N SER A 131 -15.88 -1.94 8.58
CA SER A 131 -17.34 -1.92 8.52
C SER A 131 -17.99 -3.06 9.32
N LEU A 132 -17.41 -4.27 9.26
CA LEU A 132 -17.90 -5.41 10.02
C LEU A 132 -17.71 -5.24 11.53
N ASN A 133 -16.57 -4.69 11.95
CA ASN A 133 -16.32 -4.40 13.37
C ASN A 133 -17.29 -3.34 13.91
N HIS A 134 -17.64 -2.33 13.11
CA HIS A 134 -18.61 -1.31 13.50
C HIS A 134 -20.00 -1.91 13.73
N GLN A 135 -20.49 -2.75 12.81
CA GLN A 135 -21.80 -3.41 12.93
C GLN A 135 -21.88 -4.36 14.13
N HIS A 136 -20.80 -5.07 14.46
CA HIS A 136 -20.77 -5.93 15.65
C HIS A 136 -20.89 -5.13 16.96
N ASN A 137 -20.27 -3.94 17.01
CA ASN A 137 -20.33 -3.07 18.19
C ASN A 137 -21.70 -2.39 18.39
N GLU A 138 -22.51 -2.23 17.34
CA GLU A 138 -23.89 -1.70 17.47
C GLU A 138 -24.91 -2.74 17.97
N GLN A 139 -24.54 -4.04 17.94
CA GLN A 139 -25.42 -5.16 18.29
C GLN A 139 -25.12 -5.78 19.68
N ALA A 140 -24.07 -5.34 20.36
CA ALA A 140 -23.60 -5.86 21.65
C ALA A 140 -23.84 -4.85 22.78
#